data_AF-Q82SA3-F1
#
_entry.id   AF-Q82SA3-F1
#
_cell.length_a   1.000
_cell.length_b   1.000
_cell.length_c   1.000
_cell.angle_alpha   90.00
_cell.angle_beta   90.00
_cell.angle_gamma   90.00
#
_symmetry.space_group_name_H-M   'P 1'
#
loop_
_entity.id
_entity.type
_entity.pdbx_description
1 polymer ?
#
loop_
_entity_poly.entity_id
_entity_poly.type
_entity_poly.pdbx_seq_one_letter_code
_entity_poly.pdbx_strand_id
1 'polypeptide(L)'
;MLDTAVIKLRSTDQLLLNFNKMNIRSVVFFVCVLLCAIANAQTQADLNDDACGAYQEADKKLNAIYQQLLEQHKDDANFTTRLRKAQRAWLAFWDAEMEAIYPADNKREEYGSIYPMCSCLEQAALVNHRIEQLSGWLTAEEGDVCRGSR
;
A
#
# COMPACT_ATOMS: atom_id res chain seq x y z
N MET A 1 20.42 40.50 -49.43
CA MET A 1 20.79 39.60 -48.31
C MET A 1 20.26 40.27 -47.03
N LEU A 2 18.97 40.10 -46.75
CA LEU A 2 18.33 40.50 -45.49
C LEU A 2 17.87 39.20 -44.83
N ASP A 3 18.29 39.06 -43.58
CA ASP A 3 18.59 37.80 -42.91
C ASP A 3 17.38 36.96 -42.52
N THR A 4 17.53 35.65 -42.66
CA THR A 4 16.69 34.60 -42.08
C THR A 4 16.49 34.78 -40.56
N ALA A 5 17.42 35.48 -39.89
CA ALA A 5 17.33 35.87 -38.48
C ALA A 5 16.18 36.86 -38.19
N VAL A 6 15.90 37.81 -39.10
CA VAL A 6 14.82 38.80 -38.93
C VAL A 6 13.44 38.16 -39.06
N ILE A 7 13.31 37.17 -39.94
CA ILE A 7 12.06 36.40 -40.10
C ILE A 7 11.80 35.52 -38.86
N LYS A 8 12.85 34.94 -38.27
CA LYS A 8 12.74 34.10 -37.07
C LYS A 8 12.40 34.92 -35.81
N LEU A 9 13.01 36.09 -35.65
CA LEU A 9 12.66 37.06 -34.59
C LEU A 9 11.21 37.53 -34.72
N ARG A 10 10.78 37.90 -35.93
CA ARG A 10 9.39 38.32 -36.19
C ARG A 10 8.38 37.20 -35.88
N SER A 11 8.69 35.93 -36.20
CA SER A 11 7.76 34.83 -35.89
C SER A 11 7.69 34.49 -34.40
N THR A 12 8.81 34.56 -33.68
CA THR A 12 8.84 34.41 -32.21
C THR A 12 8.09 35.55 -31.51
N ASP A 13 8.25 36.80 -31.97
CA ASP A 13 7.52 37.94 -31.43
C ASP A 13 6.01 37.82 -31.68
N GLN A 14 5.62 37.28 -32.83
CA GLN A 14 4.21 37.06 -33.19
C GLN A 14 3.58 35.92 -32.38
N LEU A 15 4.35 34.88 -32.04
CA LEU A 15 3.96 33.82 -31.10
C LEU A 15 3.78 34.36 -29.68
N LEU A 16 4.72 35.18 -29.20
CA LEU A 16 4.65 35.82 -27.88
C LEU A 16 3.45 36.78 -27.77
N LEU A 17 3.16 37.54 -28.83
CA LEU A 17 1.97 38.41 -28.91
C LEU A 17 0.65 37.62 -28.90
N ASN A 18 0.61 36.43 -29.50
CA ASN A 18 -0.59 35.57 -29.49
C ASN A 18 -0.85 34.94 -28.11
N PHE A 19 0.20 34.58 -27.37
CA PHE A 19 0.09 34.16 -25.97
C PHE A 19 -0.40 35.30 -25.06
N ASN A 20 0.07 36.52 -25.29
CA ASN A 20 -0.28 37.69 -24.47
C ASN A 20 -1.68 38.26 -24.77
N LYS A 21 -2.29 37.87 -25.91
CA LYS A 21 -3.68 38.19 -26.29
C LYS A 21 -4.70 37.15 -25.83
N MET A 22 -4.24 36.04 -25.26
CA MET A 22 -5.10 34.94 -24.85
C MET A 22 -5.85 35.35 -23.57
N ASN A 23 -7.18 35.46 -23.66
CA ASN A 23 -8.01 35.82 -22.51
C ASN A 23 -7.75 34.85 -21.36
N ILE A 24 -7.61 35.35 -20.14
CA ILE A 24 -7.42 34.53 -18.93
C ILE A 24 -8.46 33.40 -18.87
N ARG A 25 -9.69 33.63 -19.33
CA ARG A 25 -10.74 32.59 -19.48
C ARG A 25 -10.34 31.46 -20.44
N SER A 26 -9.73 31.79 -21.57
CA SER A 26 -9.23 30.83 -22.56
C SER A 26 -8.01 30.07 -22.04
N VAL A 27 -7.12 30.73 -21.30
CA VAL A 27 -5.97 30.08 -20.65
C VAL A 27 -6.44 29.09 -19.58
N VAL A 28 -7.35 29.50 -18.70
CA VAL A 28 -7.92 28.64 -17.65
C VAL A 28 -8.64 27.43 -18.25
N PHE A 29 -9.41 27.64 -19.33
CA PHE A 29 -10.07 26.54 -20.03
C PHE A 29 -9.06 25.54 -20.61
N PHE A 30 -8.01 26.02 -21.28
CA PHE A 30 -6.99 25.16 -21.87
C PHE A 30 -6.18 24.39 -20.81
N VAL A 31 -5.86 25.03 -19.69
CA VAL A 31 -5.19 24.41 -18.55
C VAL A 31 -6.10 23.35 -17.89
N CYS A 32 -7.40 23.62 -17.73
CA CYS A 32 -8.34 22.62 -17.21
C CYS A 32 -8.48 21.41 -18.15
N VAL A 33 -8.52 21.63 -19.47
CA VAL A 33 -8.59 20.54 -20.46
C VAL A 33 -7.32 19.68 -20.43
N LEU A 34 -6.14 20.29 -20.31
CA LEU A 34 -4.87 19.58 -20.17
C LEU A 34 -4.79 18.79 -18.84
N LEU A 35 -5.29 19.35 -17.74
CA LEU A 35 -5.36 18.67 -16.43
C LEU A 35 -6.32 17.47 -16.45
N CYS A 36 -7.47 17.58 -17.12
CA CYS A 36 -8.39 16.45 -17.27
C CYS A 36 -7.85 15.34 -18.17
N ALA A 37 -7.00 15.66 -19.16
CA ALA A 37 -6.44 14.68 -20.09
C ALA A 37 -5.39 13.74 -19.47
N ILE A 38 -4.87 14.06 -18.29
CA ILE A 38 -3.89 13.25 -17.54
C ILE A 38 -4.50 12.53 -16.33
N ALA A 39 -5.82 12.60 -16.14
CA ALA A 39 -6.49 11.90 -15.06
C ALA A 39 -6.65 10.40 -15.41
N ASN A 40 -5.82 9.54 -14.80
CA ASN A 40 -6.04 8.10 -14.81
C ASN A 40 -7.20 7.77 -13.86
N ALA A 41 -8.34 7.33 -14.39
CA ALA A 41 -9.42 6.79 -13.59
C ALA A 41 -9.08 5.36 -13.18
N GLN A 42 -8.76 5.12 -11.90
CA GLN A 42 -8.60 3.76 -11.37
C GLN A 42 -9.96 3.07 -11.32
N THR A 43 -10.00 1.81 -11.76
CA THR A 43 -11.20 0.98 -11.63
C THR A 43 -11.27 0.35 -10.23
N GLN A 44 -12.46 -0.10 -9.80
CA GLN A 44 -12.57 -0.87 -8.56
C GLN A 44 -11.77 -2.18 -8.63
N ALA A 45 -11.57 -2.75 -9.82
CA ALA A 45 -10.71 -3.92 -9.99
C ALA A 45 -9.25 -3.58 -9.68
N ASP A 46 -8.73 -2.47 -10.21
CA ASP A 46 -7.36 -2.03 -9.92
C ASP A 46 -7.16 -1.77 -8.42
N LEU A 47 -8.13 -1.12 -7.76
CA LEU A 47 -8.08 -0.88 -6.31
C LEU A 47 -8.12 -2.17 -5.49
N ASN A 48 -8.91 -3.16 -5.92
CA ASN A 48 -8.94 -4.48 -5.28
C ASN A 48 -7.59 -5.18 -5.42
N ASP A 49 -7.00 -5.15 -6.61
CA ASP A 49 -5.72 -5.80 -6.91
C ASP A 49 -4.58 -5.15 -6.12
N ASP A 50 -4.53 -3.82 -6.06
CA ASP A 50 -3.54 -3.07 -5.28
C ASP A 50 -3.63 -3.42 -3.78
N ALA A 51 -4.83 -3.43 -3.20
CA ALA A 51 -5.04 -3.75 -1.79
C ALA A 51 -4.64 -5.19 -1.46
N CYS A 52 -5.03 -6.15 -2.30
CA CYS A 52 -4.67 -7.55 -2.10
C CYS A 52 -3.19 -7.82 -2.36
N GLY A 53 -2.55 -7.09 -3.28
CA GLY A 53 -1.10 -7.09 -3.46
C GLY A 53 -0.37 -6.63 -2.21
N ALA A 54 -0.83 -5.53 -1.58
CA ALA A 54 -0.25 -5.04 -0.33
C ALA A 54 -0.37 -6.06 0.82
N TYR A 55 -1.51 -6.74 0.94
CA TYR A 55 -1.67 -7.84 1.89
C TYR A 55 -0.68 -8.99 1.63
N GLN A 56 -0.54 -9.43 0.38
CA GLN A 56 0.39 -10.51 0.02
C GLN A 56 1.84 -10.16 0.36
N GLU A 57 2.27 -8.91 0.13
CA GLU A 57 3.61 -8.46 0.50
C GLU A 57 3.81 -8.43 2.03
N ALA A 58 2.78 -8.01 2.78
CA ALA A 58 2.82 -8.06 4.23
C ALA A 58 2.92 -9.52 4.74
N ASP A 59 2.16 -10.45 4.16
CA ASP A 59 2.20 -11.87 4.56
C ASP A 59 3.57 -12.51 4.28
N LYS A 60 4.17 -12.22 3.12
CA LYS A 60 5.55 -12.64 2.80
C LYS A 60 6.54 -12.13 3.85
N LYS A 61 6.43 -10.86 4.23
CA LYS A 61 7.28 -10.24 5.27
C LYS A 61 7.08 -10.90 6.63
N LEU A 62 5.84 -11.19 7.02
CA LEU A 62 5.53 -11.90 8.25
C LEU A 62 6.21 -13.27 8.28
N ASN A 63 6.08 -14.05 7.20
CA ASN A 63 6.72 -15.36 7.10
C ASN A 63 8.25 -15.24 7.17
N ALA A 64 8.85 -14.27 6.47
CA ALA A 64 10.30 -14.05 6.52
C ALA A 64 10.81 -13.80 7.95
N ILE A 65 10.14 -12.91 8.69
CA ILE A 65 10.49 -12.62 10.10
C ILE A 65 10.30 -13.87 10.98
N TYR A 66 9.20 -14.59 10.80
CA TYR A 66 8.95 -15.81 11.55
C TYR A 66 10.03 -16.89 11.30
N GLN A 67 10.44 -17.11 10.04
CA GLN A 67 11.53 -18.03 9.72
C GLN A 67 12.85 -17.56 10.31
N GLN A 68 13.15 -16.27 10.23
CA GLN A 68 14.36 -15.70 10.83
C GLN A 68 14.42 -15.96 12.34
N LEU A 69 13.31 -15.78 13.07
CA LEU A 69 13.25 -16.07 14.51
C LEU A 69 13.45 -17.56 14.80
N LEU A 70 12.88 -18.45 13.98
CA LEU A 70 13.09 -19.89 14.15
C LEU A 70 14.55 -20.30 13.92
N GLU A 71 15.23 -19.68 12.95
CA GLU A 71 16.64 -19.95 12.66
C GLU A 71 17.57 -19.40 13.76
N GLN A 72 17.34 -18.16 14.20
CA GLN A 72 18.13 -17.54 15.29
C GLN A 72 18.04 -18.33 16.59
N HIS A 73 16.90 -18.98 16.85
CA HIS A 73 16.66 -19.77 18.04
C HIS A 73 16.61 -21.28 17.77
N LYS A 74 17.21 -21.76 16.67
CA LYS A 74 17.15 -23.18 16.27
C LYS A 74 17.61 -24.17 17.36
N ASP A 75 18.54 -23.75 18.20
CA ASP A 75 19.10 -24.55 19.29
C ASP A 75 18.31 -24.39 20.61
N ASP A 76 17.33 -23.49 20.66
CA ASP A 76 16.37 -23.34 21.76
C ASP A 76 15.03 -23.98 21.41
N ALA A 77 14.94 -25.29 21.70
CA ALA A 77 13.72 -26.06 21.48
C ALA A 77 12.52 -25.56 22.30
N ASN A 78 12.76 -24.95 23.48
CA ASN A 78 11.68 -24.43 24.33
C ASN A 78 11.04 -23.21 23.68
N PHE A 79 11.87 -22.25 23.26
CA PHE A 79 11.44 -21.06 22.53
C PHE A 79 10.72 -21.42 21.24
N THR A 80 11.36 -22.19 20.35
CA THR A 80 10.82 -22.47 19.01
C THR A 80 9.50 -23.25 19.07
N THR A 81 9.35 -24.17 20.03
CA THR A 81 8.08 -24.89 20.25
C THR A 81 6.95 -23.94 20.66
N ARG A 82 7.23 -22.99 21.56
CA ARG A 82 6.25 -22.01 22.03
C ARG A 82 5.92 -20.97 20.96
N LEU A 83 6.92 -20.51 20.19
CA LEU A 83 6.71 -19.60 19.08
C LEU A 83 5.82 -20.23 18.00
N ARG A 84 6.09 -21.48 17.60
CA ARG A 84 5.22 -22.23 16.68
C ARG A 84 3.80 -22.36 17.19
N LYS A 85 3.62 -22.65 18.48
CA LYS A 85 2.29 -22.73 19.11
C LYS A 85 1.58 -21.37 19.08
N ALA A 86 2.28 -20.29 19.42
CA ALA A 86 1.73 -18.94 19.39
C ALA A 86 1.34 -18.51 17.97
N GLN A 87 2.16 -18.82 16.96
CA GLN A 87 1.87 -18.49 15.56
C GLN A 87 0.64 -19.26 15.03
N ARG A 88 0.49 -20.55 15.37
CA ARG A 88 -0.72 -21.32 15.02
C ARG A 88 -1.98 -20.76 15.68
N ALA A 89 -1.88 -20.37 16.96
CA ALA A 89 -3.00 -19.74 17.65
C ALA A 89 -3.37 -18.38 17.05
N TRP A 90 -2.37 -17.61 16.61
CA TRP A 90 -2.60 -16.35 15.90
C TRP A 90 -3.30 -16.55 14.55
N LEU A 91 -2.95 -17.59 13.78
CA LEU A 91 -3.67 -17.91 12.54
C LEU A 91 -5.15 -18.19 12.80
N ALA A 92 -5.47 -18.99 13.81
CA ALA A 92 -6.86 -19.25 14.20
C ALA A 92 -7.60 -17.99 14.67
N PHE A 93 -6.90 -17.10 15.39
CA PHE A 93 -7.44 -15.78 15.74
C PHE A 93 -7.70 -14.93 14.49
N TRP A 94 -6.76 -14.86 13.56
CA TRP A 94 -6.88 -14.09 12.33
C TRP A 94 -8.09 -14.55 11.50
N ASP A 95 -8.26 -15.86 11.33
CA ASP A 95 -9.43 -16.43 10.65
C ASP A 95 -10.74 -16.01 11.35
N ALA A 96 -10.81 -16.21 12.68
CA ALA A 96 -11.99 -15.87 13.47
C ALA A 96 -12.30 -14.37 13.50
N GLU A 97 -11.27 -13.52 13.52
CA GLU A 97 -11.40 -12.07 13.49
C GLU A 97 -11.96 -11.61 12.14
N MET A 98 -11.45 -12.16 11.02
CA MET A 98 -11.98 -11.85 9.69
C MET A 98 -13.44 -12.29 9.52
N GLU A 99 -13.82 -13.44 10.10
CA GLU A 99 -15.22 -13.88 10.16
C GLU A 99 -16.08 -12.94 11.02
N ALA A 100 -15.55 -12.42 12.13
CA ALA A 100 -16.25 -11.48 13.00
C ALA A 100 -16.44 -10.11 12.34
N ILE A 101 -15.45 -9.62 11.59
CA ILE A 101 -15.52 -8.34 10.85
C ILE A 101 -16.52 -8.46 9.69
N TYR A 102 -16.54 -9.61 8.99
CA TYR A 102 -17.41 -9.86 7.84
C TYR A 102 -18.31 -11.09 8.03
N PRO A 103 -19.31 -11.01 8.94
CA PRO A 103 -20.10 -12.16 9.40
C PRO A 103 -21.13 -12.68 8.39
N ALA A 104 -21.33 -11.99 7.27
CA ALA A 104 -22.30 -12.39 6.26
C ALA A 104 -21.83 -13.66 5.54
N ASP A 105 -22.77 -14.59 5.30
CA ASP A 105 -22.53 -15.79 4.50
C ASP A 105 -22.23 -15.41 3.04
N ASN A 106 -23.04 -14.51 2.46
CA ASN A 106 -22.80 -13.96 1.12
C ASN A 106 -22.18 -12.56 1.20
N LYS A 107 -20.85 -12.53 1.37
CA LYS A 107 -20.06 -11.29 1.50
C LYS A 107 -20.22 -10.33 0.33
N ARG A 108 -20.31 -10.83 -0.91
CA ARG A 108 -20.43 -9.97 -2.10
C ARG A 108 -21.81 -9.34 -2.22
N GLU A 109 -22.85 -10.05 -1.80
CA GLU A 109 -24.22 -9.52 -1.78
C GLU A 109 -24.38 -8.44 -0.70
N GLU A 110 -23.83 -8.68 0.50
CA GLU A 110 -23.93 -7.74 1.62
C GLU A 110 -23.04 -6.49 1.43
N TYR A 111 -21.77 -6.69 1.08
CA TYR A 111 -20.75 -5.63 1.08
C TYR A 111 -20.43 -5.10 -0.33
N GLY A 112 -21.02 -5.68 -1.37
CA GLY A 112 -20.88 -5.21 -2.74
C GLY A 112 -19.48 -5.42 -3.36
N SER A 113 -19.20 -4.68 -4.43
CA SER A 113 -17.97 -4.82 -5.22
C SER A 113 -16.70 -4.31 -4.54
N ILE A 114 -16.83 -3.56 -3.44
CA ILE A 114 -15.72 -3.03 -2.66
C ILE A 114 -15.16 -4.05 -1.65
N TYR A 115 -15.92 -5.11 -1.37
CA TYR A 115 -15.55 -6.13 -0.38
C TYR A 115 -14.12 -6.66 -0.53
N PRO A 116 -13.62 -7.04 -1.74
CA PRO A 116 -12.27 -7.56 -1.87
C PRO A 116 -11.21 -6.56 -1.38
N MET A 117 -11.33 -5.28 -1.76
CA MET A 117 -10.43 -4.22 -1.28
C MET A 117 -10.47 -4.10 0.25
N CYS A 118 -11.65 -3.92 0.83
CA CYS A 118 -11.77 -3.74 2.29
C CYS A 118 -11.26 -4.96 3.06
N SER A 119 -11.60 -6.17 2.61
CA SER A 119 -11.13 -7.39 3.27
C SER A 119 -9.61 -7.52 3.20
N CYS A 120 -8.98 -7.22 2.06
CA CYS A 120 -7.52 -7.25 1.92
C CYS A 120 -6.83 -6.18 2.77
N LEU A 121 -7.42 -4.98 2.91
CA LEU A 121 -6.89 -3.94 3.80
C LEU A 121 -6.90 -4.39 5.27
N GLU A 122 -7.99 -4.99 5.74
CA GLU A 122 -8.07 -5.52 7.12
C GLU A 122 -7.08 -6.67 7.34
N GLN A 123 -6.95 -7.58 6.39
CA GLN A 123 -5.97 -8.67 6.45
C GLN A 123 -4.54 -8.12 6.55
N ALA A 124 -4.20 -7.11 5.75
CA ALA A 124 -2.90 -6.44 5.82
C ALA A 124 -2.66 -5.78 7.18
N ALA A 125 -3.67 -5.12 7.76
CA ALA A 125 -3.55 -4.50 9.08
C ALA A 125 -3.24 -5.53 10.17
N LEU A 126 -3.98 -6.64 10.22
CA LEU A 126 -3.74 -7.73 11.19
C LEU A 126 -2.36 -8.35 11.03
N VAL A 127 -1.91 -8.56 9.79
CA VAL A 127 -0.55 -9.06 9.51
C VAL A 127 0.51 -8.06 9.96
N ASN A 128 0.34 -6.77 9.71
CA ASN A 128 1.30 -5.74 10.13
C ASN A 128 1.42 -5.66 11.66
N HIS A 129 0.32 -5.77 12.40
CA HIS A 129 0.37 -5.86 13.86
C HIS A 129 1.13 -7.11 14.32
N ARG A 130 0.97 -8.24 13.64
CA ARG A 130 1.72 -9.44 13.98
C ARG A 130 3.21 -9.29 13.68
N ILE A 131 3.57 -8.62 12.59
CA ILE A 131 4.95 -8.26 12.27
C ILE A 131 5.56 -7.44 13.41
N GLU A 132 4.88 -6.38 13.87
CA GLU A 132 5.35 -5.54 14.98
C GLU A 132 5.61 -6.36 16.24
N GLN A 133 4.68 -7.26 16.58
CA GLN A 133 4.85 -8.17 17.72
C GLN A 133 6.09 -9.03 17.56
N LEU A 134 6.28 -9.69 16.41
CA LEU A 134 7.42 -10.57 16.15
C LEU A 134 8.76 -9.82 16.08
N SER A 135 8.77 -8.59 15.56
CA SER A 135 9.96 -7.75 15.49
C SER A 135 10.51 -7.37 16.87
N GLY A 136 9.71 -7.44 17.93
CA GLY A 136 10.18 -7.25 19.32
C GLY A 136 11.35 -8.18 19.67
N TRP A 137 11.27 -9.45 19.27
CA TRP A 137 12.34 -10.44 19.49
C TRP A 137 13.62 -10.16 18.71
N LEU A 138 13.54 -9.44 17.58
CA LEU A 138 14.73 -9.08 16.79
C LEU A 138 15.54 -7.93 17.41
N THR A 139 14.94 -7.19 18.35
CA THR A 139 15.51 -5.99 18.97
C THR A 139 15.59 -6.12 20.49
N ALA A 140 15.48 -7.35 21.00
CA ALA A 140 15.51 -7.63 22.44
C ALA A 140 16.89 -7.28 23.01
N GLU A 141 16.92 -6.30 23.92
CA GLU A 141 18.09 -6.02 24.76
C GLU A 141 18.01 -6.82 26.06
N GLU A 142 19.09 -7.49 26.45
CA GLU A 142 19.13 -8.23 27.70
C GLU A 142 19.03 -7.28 28.90
N GLY A 143 18.15 -7.58 29.86
CA GLY A 143 18.10 -6.89 31.17
C GLY A 143 16.72 -6.44 31.64
N ASP A 144 15.72 -6.33 30.76
CA ASP A 144 14.33 -6.02 31.13
C ASP A 144 13.50 -7.31 31.30
N VAL A 145 13.42 -7.81 32.53
CA VAL A 145 12.68 -9.04 32.86
C VAL A 145 11.18 -8.93 32.54
N CYS A 146 10.61 -7.71 32.50
CA CYS A 146 9.20 -7.50 32.20
C CYS A 146 8.88 -7.76 30.72
N ARG A 147 9.88 -7.69 29.82
CA ARG A 147 9.70 -8.03 28.40
C ARG A 147 9.68 -9.53 28.14
N GLY A 148 10.06 -10.36 29.11
CA GLY A 148 10.09 -11.81 28.94
C GLY A 148 11.18 -12.23 27.94
N SER A 149 10.85 -13.07 26.96
CA SER A 149 11.82 -13.50 25.94
C SER A 149 11.97 -12.53 24.76
N ARG A 150 11.37 -11.33 24.83
CA ARG A 150 11.30 -10.34 23.75
C ARG A 150 12.04 -9.07 24.10
#